data_AF-A0A956KS28-F1
#
_entry.id   AF-A0A956KS28-F1
#
_cell.length_a   1.000
_cell.length_b   1.000
_cell.length_c   1.000
_cell.angle_alpha   90.00
_cell.angle_beta   90.00
_cell.angle_gamma   90.00
#
_symmetry.space_group_name_H-M   'P 1'
#
loop_
_entity.id
_entity.type
_entity.pdbx_description
1 polymer ?
#
loop_
_entity_poly.entity_id
_entity_poly.type
_entity_poly.pdbx_seq_one_letter_code
_entity_poly.pdbx_strand_id
1 'polypeptide(L)'
;VDALRDRELRSFPYLGNVPVRRWTGAADDPAACVDLLLKESLRCELAELALEHNAQPGDHLIYAAPELATLIGLEPGTRVLYPDPPIGDEELQLLAPLGLKLETPMLRAAAEHSLAGKTITLSASASSDAAVHGLTPRHLDEAMLDLCRQLLLRGASLAYGGHLDREGYTARLLDLTLAHRSLSELPPVERVRCYLGWTLGRPKQRLAAHQRAAKWIFMPRPDGIEDLEPERFTASLDEFLPCDSPARRYAWGKAMTQMRRRQAAETDARVLIGGKIGGEGSWYLGSIPGLVEEALCTLEAKKPLFVVGAFGGAGALIGDLLQGKARPEMTWEYQSRAPHAVEMRKLYEDRDGGFVDYGEIVRRFADTGLGGLDNGLSAEQNLELLRTRDLERVVALIIEG
;
A
#
# COMPACT_ATOMS: atom_id res chain seq x y z
N VAL A 1 -10.56 25.45 -19.95
CA VAL A 1 -10.20 26.40 -18.87
C VAL A 1 -9.24 25.62 -18.02
N ASP A 2 -7.97 25.83 -18.29
CA ASP A 2 -6.94 24.87 -17.91
C ASP A 2 -6.32 25.34 -16.59
N ALA A 3 -6.00 24.42 -15.70
CA ALA A 3 -5.56 24.73 -14.33
C ALA A 3 -6.50 25.70 -13.56
N LEU A 4 -7.74 25.27 -13.29
CA LEU A 4 -8.82 26.07 -12.65
C LEU A 4 -8.40 26.82 -11.37
N ARG A 5 -7.41 26.34 -10.62
CA ARG A 5 -6.90 26.97 -9.39
C ARG A 5 -5.46 27.48 -9.51
N ASP A 6 -4.50 26.61 -9.84
CA ASP A 6 -3.06 26.95 -9.86
C ASP A 6 -2.30 26.09 -10.90
N ARG A 7 -2.37 24.77 -10.76
CA ARG A 7 -1.64 23.81 -11.61
C ARG A 7 -2.51 22.60 -11.95
N GLU A 8 -2.27 22.04 -13.12
CA GLU A 8 -2.77 20.76 -13.59
C GLU A 8 -1.56 19.90 -13.99
N LEU A 9 -1.45 18.68 -13.49
CA LEU A 9 -0.29 17.81 -13.74
C LEU A 9 -0.34 17.16 -15.12
N ARG A 10 -1.53 16.98 -15.66
CA ARG A 10 -1.78 16.40 -16.97
C ARG A 10 -3.07 17.00 -17.50
N SER A 11 -2.97 17.78 -18.58
CA SER A 11 -4.15 18.29 -19.27
C SER A 11 -4.50 17.34 -20.42
N PHE A 12 -5.58 16.57 -20.22
CA PHE A 12 -6.08 15.61 -21.18
C PHE A 12 -7.51 15.99 -21.62
N PRO A 13 -7.87 15.83 -22.91
CA PRO A 13 -7.03 15.56 -24.08
C PRO A 13 -6.57 16.83 -24.83
N TYR A 14 -5.56 16.69 -25.71
CA TYR A 14 -5.13 17.63 -26.78
C TYR A 14 -4.24 18.80 -26.37
N LEU A 15 -3.47 18.65 -25.30
CA LEU A 15 -2.44 19.62 -24.88
C LEU A 15 -1.11 18.93 -24.54
N GLY A 16 -0.81 17.81 -25.20
CA GLY A 16 0.46 17.09 -25.06
C GLY A 16 0.57 16.28 -23.77
N ASN A 17 -0.50 16.17 -22.97
CA ASN A 17 -0.48 15.55 -21.63
C ASN A 17 0.62 16.11 -20.71
N VAL A 18 1.06 17.35 -20.93
CA VAL A 18 2.08 18.01 -20.11
C VAL A 18 1.44 18.79 -18.96
N PRO A 19 2.19 19.11 -17.89
CA PRO A 19 1.68 19.98 -16.85
C PRO A 19 1.39 21.39 -17.36
N VAL A 20 0.31 21.97 -16.85
CA VAL A 20 -0.10 23.34 -17.12
C VAL A 20 -0.13 24.11 -15.81
N ARG A 21 0.42 25.33 -15.81
CA ARG A 21 0.33 26.27 -14.68
C ARG A 21 -0.41 27.51 -15.14
N ARG A 22 -1.33 27.99 -14.30
CA ARG A 22 -2.00 29.27 -14.51
C ARG A 22 -1.03 30.40 -14.17
N TRP A 23 -0.73 31.24 -15.13
CA TRP A 23 0.08 32.45 -14.92
C TRP A 23 -0.81 33.64 -14.59
N THR A 24 -0.63 34.24 -13.41
CA THR A 24 -1.43 35.38 -12.92
C THR A 24 -0.81 36.75 -13.22
N GLY A 25 0.28 36.80 -13.99
CA GLY A 25 0.94 38.03 -14.42
C GLY A 25 2.10 38.42 -13.50
N ALA A 26 2.35 39.72 -13.33
CA ALA A 26 3.55 40.22 -12.64
C ALA A 26 3.64 39.90 -11.13
N ALA A 27 2.55 39.46 -10.51
CA ALA A 27 2.51 39.05 -9.11
C ALA A 27 2.81 37.54 -8.90
N ASP A 28 2.92 36.78 -9.99
CA ASP A 28 3.23 35.36 -9.93
C ASP A 28 4.74 35.12 -9.78
N ASP A 29 5.13 33.98 -9.23
CA ASP A 29 6.52 33.63 -8.99
C ASP A 29 7.14 32.95 -10.22
N PRO A 30 8.08 33.60 -10.95
CA PRO A 30 8.76 32.96 -12.09
C PRO A 30 9.53 31.71 -11.69
N ALA A 31 10.00 31.61 -10.43
CA ALA A 31 10.74 30.44 -9.96
C ALA A 31 9.88 29.17 -9.97
N ALA A 32 8.56 29.29 -9.75
CA ALA A 32 7.64 28.16 -9.85
C ALA A 32 7.52 27.61 -11.28
N CYS A 33 7.61 28.46 -12.31
CA CYS A 33 7.64 28.04 -13.71
C CYS A 33 8.96 27.34 -14.05
N VAL A 34 10.09 27.87 -13.57
CA VAL A 34 11.41 27.24 -13.75
C VAL A 34 11.46 25.89 -13.04
N ASP A 35 10.97 25.79 -11.80
CA ASP A 35 10.87 24.54 -11.04
C ASP A 35 10.04 23.50 -11.79
N LEU A 36 8.89 23.89 -12.35
CA LEU A 36 8.06 23.01 -13.16
C LEU A 36 8.80 22.51 -14.42
N LEU A 37 9.45 23.43 -15.14
CA LEU A 37 10.20 23.08 -16.35
C LEU A 37 11.36 22.13 -16.06
N LEU A 38 12.11 22.37 -14.98
CA LEU A 38 13.22 21.50 -14.56
C LEU A 38 12.72 20.11 -14.16
N LYS A 39 11.63 20.03 -13.40
CA LYS A 39 11.02 18.74 -13.02
C LYS A 39 10.53 17.97 -14.23
N GLU A 40 9.88 18.63 -15.19
CA GLU A 40 9.43 17.97 -16.41
C GLU A 40 10.56 17.56 -17.33
N SER A 41 11.63 18.36 -17.41
CA SER A 41 12.83 17.98 -18.17
C SER A 41 13.45 16.70 -17.58
N LEU A 42 13.62 16.65 -16.25
CA LEU A 42 14.11 15.45 -15.56
C LEU A 42 13.18 14.25 -15.75
N ARG A 43 11.84 14.47 -15.72
CA ARG A 43 10.86 13.40 -15.97
C ARG A 43 10.97 12.85 -17.38
N CYS A 44 11.14 13.71 -18.40
CA CYS A 44 11.33 13.29 -19.79
C CYS A 44 12.61 12.48 -19.97
N GLU A 45 13.74 12.96 -19.43
CA GLU A 45 15.03 12.24 -19.48
C GLU A 45 14.95 10.88 -18.79
N LEU A 46 14.31 10.82 -17.62
CA LEU A 46 14.09 9.56 -16.91
C LEU A 46 13.19 8.61 -17.72
N ALA A 47 12.13 9.14 -18.33
CA ALA A 47 11.24 8.36 -19.20
C ALA A 47 11.98 7.83 -20.43
N GLU A 48 12.82 8.64 -21.07
CA GLU A 48 13.62 8.21 -22.21
C GLU A 48 14.54 7.05 -21.85
N LEU A 49 15.36 7.20 -20.80
CA LEU A 49 16.25 6.13 -20.34
C LEU A 49 15.49 4.85 -19.97
N ALA A 50 14.36 4.98 -19.28
CA ALA A 50 13.53 3.83 -18.89
C ALA A 50 12.93 3.12 -20.11
N LEU A 51 12.44 3.88 -21.10
CA LEU A 51 11.85 3.31 -22.30
C LEU A 51 12.90 2.67 -23.21
N GLU A 52 14.06 3.31 -23.39
CA GLU A 52 15.18 2.74 -24.16
C GLU A 52 15.67 1.42 -23.57
N HIS A 53 15.73 1.33 -22.24
CA HIS A 53 16.10 0.09 -21.55
C HIS A 53 15.10 -1.04 -21.80
N ASN A 54 13.81 -0.71 -21.95
CA ASN A 54 12.71 -1.67 -22.10
C ASN A 54 12.23 -1.83 -23.56
N ALA A 55 12.83 -1.10 -24.51
CA ALA A 55 12.43 -1.08 -25.91
C ALA A 55 12.79 -2.39 -26.62
N GLN A 56 11.90 -2.85 -27.49
CA GLN A 56 12.13 -3.96 -28.40
C GLN A 56 12.28 -3.43 -29.84
N PRO A 57 12.96 -4.19 -30.73
CA PRO A 57 13.07 -3.81 -32.14
C PRO A 57 11.70 -3.53 -32.76
N GLY A 58 11.54 -2.35 -33.36
CA GLY A 58 10.29 -1.92 -34.02
C GLY A 58 9.27 -1.25 -33.10
N ASP A 59 9.62 -0.97 -31.84
CA ASP A 59 8.80 -0.09 -30.99
C ASP A 59 8.92 1.37 -31.42
N HIS A 60 7.80 2.09 -31.33
CA HIS A 60 7.73 3.53 -31.43
C HIS A 60 7.68 4.13 -30.02
N LEU A 61 8.68 4.92 -29.64
CA LEU A 61 8.78 5.49 -28.30
C LEU A 61 8.06 6.84 -28.23
N ILE A 62 7.27 7.03 -27.17
CA ILE A 62 6.70 8.33 -26.80
C ILE A 62 7.02 8.57 -25.33
N TYR A 63 7.48 9.77 -24.96
CA TYR A 63 8.01 10.07 -23.62
C TYR A 63 6.99 10.70 -22.65
N ALA A 64 5.72 10.58 -23.00
CA ALA A 64 4.57 11.04 -22.23
C ALA A 64 3.38 10.09 -22.45
N ALA A 65 2.36 10.20 -21.60
CA ALA A 65 1.12 9.47 -21.82
C ALA A 65 0.54 9.82 -23.20
N PRO A 66 0.13 8.83 -24.01
CA PRO A 66 -0.28 9.09 -25.38
C PRO A 66 -1.61 9.84 -25.45
N GLU A 67 -1.75 10.64 -26.50
CA GLU A 67 -3.00 11.24 -26.95
C GLU A 67 -3.11 11.17 -28.47
N LEU A 68 -4.28 11.48 -29.01
CA LEU A 68 -4.50 11.43 -30.46
C LEU A 68 -3.46 12.26 -31.23
N ALA A 69 -3.11 13.45 -30.76
CA ALA A 69 -2.15 14.34 -31.43
C ALA A 69 -0.73 13.74 -31.50
N THR A 70 -0.33 12.95 -30.49
CA THR A 70 0.96 12.26 -30.47
C THR A 70 0.98 10.97 -31.29
N LEU A 71 -0.19 10.43 -31.63
CA LEU A 71 -0.34 9.12 -32.27
C LEU A 71 -0.82 9.21 -33.72
N ILE A 72 -1.38 10.34 -34.14
CA ILE A 72 -1.94 10.50 -35.47
C ILE A 72 -0.86 10.38 -36.54
N GLY A 73 -1.14 9.58 -37.58
CA GLY A 73 -0.19 9.31 -38.66
C GLY A 73 0.68 8.07 -38.46
N LEU A 74 0.62 7.41 -37.29
CA LEU A 74 1.21 6.08 -37.13
C LEU A 74 0.37 5.02 -37.86
N GLU A 75 1.05 4.05 -38.46
CA GLU A 75 0.41 2.95 -39.16
C GLU A 75 -0.31 2.01 -38.16
N PRO A 76 -1.52 1.52 -38.50
CA PRO A 76 -2.20 0.52 -37.68
C PRO A 76 -1.30 -0.70 -37.40
N GLY A 77 -1.32 -1.19 -36.16
CA GLY A 77 -0.49 -2.29 -35.70
C GLY A 77 0.89 -1.86 -35.14
N THR A 78 1.27 -0.58 -35.28
CA THR A 78 2.48 -0.04 -34.63
C THR A 78 2.41 -0.27 -33.12
N ARG A 79 3.52 -0.78 -32.55
CA ARG A 79 3.69 -0.89 -31.10
C ARG A 79 4.24 0.42 -30.58
N VAL A 80 3.49 1.04 -29.68
CA VAL A 80 3.86 2.29 -29.03
C VAL A 80 4.20 1.99 -27.58
N LEU A 81 5.45 2.23 -27.21
CA LEU A 81 5.93 2.10 -25.84
C LEU A 81 5.99 3.50 -25.21
N TYR A 82 5.28 3.67 -24.10
CA TYR A 82 5.19 4.94 -23.36
C TYR A 82 5.42 4.74 -21.85
N PRO A 83 5.68 5.82 -21.08
CA PRO A 83 6.09 5.69 -19.69
C PRO A 83 4.95 5.21 -18.80
N ASP A 84 5.30 4.54 -17.72
CA ASP A 84 4.36 4.18 -16.68
C ASP A 84 3.76 5.39 -15.95
N PRO A 85 2.54 5.26 -15.38
CA PRO A 85 1.67 4.08 -15.43
C PRO A 85 0.84 4.00 -16.74
N PRO A 86 0.23 2.84 -17.03
CA PRO A 86 -0.72 2.71 -18.13
C PRO A 86 -1.85 3.73 -18.06
N ILE A 87 -2.34 4.18 -19.22
CA ILE A 87 -3.53 5.05 -19.30
C ILE A 87 -4.82 4.28 -18.94
N GLY A 88 -5.86 5.00 -18.52
CA GLY A 88 -7.13 4.42 -18.10
C GLY A 88 -7.96 3.85 -19.26
N ASP A 89 -8.95 3.01 -18.92
CA ASP A 89 -9.83 2.36 -19.92
C ASP A 89 -10.56 3.36 -20.84
N GLU A 90 -10.96 4.51 -20.31
CA GLU A 90 -11.65 5.57 -21.08
C GLU A 90 -10.74 6.15 -22.16
N GLU A 91 -9.46 6.35 -21.84
CA GLU A 91 -8.46 6.86 -22.78
C GLU A 91 -8.10 5.80 -23.82
N LEU A 92 -7.96 4.53 -23.40
CA LEU A 92 -7.75 3.42 -24.31
C LEU A 92 -8.91 3.28 -25.31
N GLN A 93 -10.16 3.44 -24.86
CA GLN A 93 -11.34 3.42 -25.74
C GLN A 93 -11.33 4.57 -26.75
N LEU A 94 -10.90 5.76 -26.35
CA LEU A 94 -10.76 6.91 -27.24
C LEU A 94 -9.71 6.66 -28.34
N LEU A 95 -8.62 5.97 -28.00
CA LEU A 95 -7.50 5.71 -28.91
C LEU A 95 -7.65 4.41 -29.71
N ALA A 96 -8.55 3.51 -29.32
CA ALA A 96 -8.79 2.22 -29.98
C ALA A 96 -9.01 2.29 -31.50
N PRO A 97 -9.70 3.31 -32.07
CA PRO A 97 -9.89 3.42 -33.53
C PRO A 97 -8.59 3.55 -34.34
N LEU A 98 -7.46 3.94 -33.70
CA LEU A 98 -6.17 4.05 -34.38
C LEU A 98 -5.54 2.67 -34.69
N GLY A 99 -6.03 1.60 -34.07
CA GLY A 99 -5.49 0.25 -34.28
C GLY A 99 -4.05 0.06 -33.81
N LEU A 100 -3.57 0.92 -32.90
CA LEU A 100 -2.21 0.86 -32.34
C LEU A 100 -2.16 -0.10 -31.15
N LYS A 101 -0.97 -0.63 -30.86
CA LYS A 101 -0.70 -1.44 -29.67
C LYS A 101 0.01 -0.57 -28.62
N LEU A 102 -0.74 -0.10 -27.63
CA LEU A 102 -0.21 0.78 -26.58
C LEU A 102 0.28 -0.06 -25.40
N GLU A 103 1.57 0.05 -25.07
CA GLU A 103 2.22 -0.72 -24.01
C GLU A 103 3.07 0.19 -23.12
N THR A 104 3.28 -0.21 -21.87
CA THR A 104 4.26 0.40 -20.96
C THR A 104 5.24 -0.68 -20.46
N PRO A 105 6.40 -0.31 -19.89
CA PRO A 105 7.29 -1.26 -19.25
C PRO A 105 6.57 -2.13 -18.21
N MET A 106 5.73 -1.53 -17.35
CA MET A 106 4.93 -2.27 -16.36
C MET A 106 3.97 -3.30 -16.98
N LEU A 107 3.30 -2.97 -18.10
CA LEU A 107 2.40 -3.92 -18.77
C LEU A 107 3.16 -5.12 -19.34
N ARG A 108 4.34 -4.87 -19.93
CA ARG A 108 5.21 -5.94 -20.45
C ARG A 108 5.69 -6.85 -19.33
N ALA A 109 6.21 -6.26 -18.26
CA ALA A 109 6.69 -7.02 -17.10
C ALA A 109 5.55 -7.81 -16.41
N ALA A 110 4.32 -7.29 -16.45
CA ALA A 110 3.15 -8.00 -15.92
C ALA A 110 2.72 -9.19 -16.79
N ALA A 111 2.92 -9.12 -18.11
CA ALA A 111 2.57 -10.20 -19.02
C ALA A 111 3.45 -11.46 -18.86
N GLU A 112 4.68 -11.31 -18.36
CA GLU A 112 5.62 -12.42 -18.19
C GLU A 112 5.32 -13.28 -16.96
N HIS A 113 4.76 -12.69 -15.90
CA HIS A 113 4.59 -13.36 -14.61
C HIS A 113 3.18 -13.14 -14.05
N SER A 114 2.29 -14.10 -14.31
CA SER A 114 0.91 -14.05 -13.81
C SER A 114 0.81 -14.40 -12.33
N LEU A 115 0.04 -13.60 -11.60
CA LEU A 115 -0.40 -13.83 -10.22
C LEU A 115 -1.92 -14.14 -10.16
N ALA A 116 -2.52 -14.53 -11.29
CA ALA A 116 -3.94 -14.86 -11.34
C ALA A 116 -4.30 -15.94 -10.30
N GLY A 117 -5.40 -15.70 -9.57
CA GLY A 117 -5.86 -16.59 -8.51
C GLY A 117 -5.14 -16.42 -7.16
N LYS A 118 -4.09 -15.60 -7.07
CA LYS A 118 -3.43 -15.26 -5.80
C LYS A 118 -4.11 -14.08 -5.12
N THR A 119 -4.28 -14.18 -3.81
CA THR A 119 -4.73 -13.09 -2.93
C THR A 119 -3.58 -12.64 -2.05
N ILE A 120 -3.06 -11.44 -2.28
CA ILE A 120 -1.89 -10.90 -1.58
C ILE A 120 -2.36 -9.85 -0.58
N THR A 121 -1.98 -10.01 0.68
CA THR A 121 -2.21 -8.98 1.69
C THR A 121 -1.16 -7.88 1.56
N LEU A 122 -1.61 -6.63 1.45
CA LEU A 122 -0.76 -5.46 1.56
C LEU A 122 -0.97 -4.80 2.92
N SER A 123 0.09 -4.81 3.70
CA SER A 123 0.14 -4.31 5.06
C SER A 123 1.04 -3.09 5.09
N ALA A 124 0.41 -1.92 5.09
CA ALA A 124 1.10 -0.67 4.94
C ALA A 124 0.46 0.41 5.80
N SER A 125 1.29 1.18 6.48
CA SER A 125 0.86 2.36 7.22
C SER A 125 1.99 3.37 7.32
N ALA A 126 1.67 4.62 7.64
CA ALA A 126 2.65 5.67 7.88
C ALA A 126 3.79 5.16 8.80
N SER A 127 5.02 5.45 8.37
CA SER A 127 6.23 5.15 9.14
C SER A 127 6.48 6.26 10.15
N SER A 128 6.73 5.89 11.41
CA SER A 128 6.98 6.86 12.49
C SER A 128 8.35 7.54 12.39
N ASP A 129 9.30 6.96 11.64
CA ASP A 129 10.70 7.38 11.56
C ASP A 129 11.18 7.59 10.11
N ALA A 130 10.25 7.73 9.15
CA ALA A 130 10.56 7.90 7.72
C ALA A 130 11.62 8.99 7.45
N ALA A 131 11.59 10.09 8.21
CA ALA A 131 12.56 11.18 8.08
C ALA A 131 14.00 10.77 8.40
N VAL A 132 14.21 9.85 9.35
CA VAL A 132 15.54 9.28 9.69
C VAL A 132 16.12 8.53 8.49
N HIS A 133 15.23 7.99 7.65
CA HIS A 133 15.57 7.32 6.42
C HIS A 133 15.65 8.27 5.21
N GLY A 134 15.51 9.59 5.39
CA GLY A 134 15.48 10.56 4.29
C GLY A 134 14.22 10.46 3.43
N LEU A 135 13.12 10.00 4.02
CA LEU A 135 11.85 9.79 3.33
C LEU A 135 10.76 10.72 3.86
N THR A 136 9.83 11.06 2.97
CA THR A 136 8.60 11.76 3.32
C THR A 136 7.43 10.77 3.29
N PRO A 137 6.27 11.10 3.91
CA PRO A 137 5.07 10.27 3.79
C PRO A 137 4.66 10.00 2.34
N ARG A 138 4.93 10.95 1.44
CA ARG A 138 4.64 10.83 0.01
C ARG A 138 5.42 9.69 -0.64
N HIS A 139 6.69 9.47 -0.29
CA HIS A 139 7.47 8.37 -0.86
C HIS A 139 6.87 7.00 -0.52
N LEU A 140 6.38 6.83 0.70
CA LEU A 140 5.71 5.59 1.13
C LEU A 140 4.38 5.40 0.40
N ASP A 141 3.58 6.47 0.29
CA ASP A 141 2.31 6.44 -0.43
C ASP A 141 2.49 6.07 -1.91
N GLU A 142 3.51 6.64 -2.57
CA GLU A 142 3.83 6.34 -3.97
C GLU A 142 4.31 4.90 -4.15
N ALA A 143 5.25 4.44 -3.30
CA ALA A 143 5.74 3.06 -3.32
C ALA A 143 4.62 2.03 -3.15
N MET A 144 3.71 2.31 -2.22
CA MET A 144 2.58 1.44 -1.93
C MET A 144 1.60 1.38 -3.11
N LEU A 145 1.28 2.52 -3.72
CA LEU A 145 0.41 2.57 -4.90
C LEU A 145 1.03 1.87 -6.10
N ASP A 146 2.33 2.04 -6.31
CA ASP A 146 3.02 1.40 -7.42
C ASP A 146 3.07 -0.12 -7.26
N LEU A 147 3.41 -0.60 -6.06
CA LEU A 147 3.33 -2.02 -5.71
C LEU A 147 1.92 -2.59 -5.95
N CYS A 148 0.86 -1.87 -5.56
CA CYS A 148 -0.51 -2.31 -5.82
C CYS A 148 -0.79 -2.45 -7.31
N ARG A 149 -0.38 -1.45 -8.10
CA ARG A 149 -0.57 -1.43 -9.54
C ARG A 149 0.11 -2.64 -10.18
N GLN A 150 1.38 -2.85 -9.85
CA GLN A 150 2.18 -3.97 -10.35
C GLN A 150 1.54 -5.34 -10.03
N LEU A 151 1.04 -5.53 -8.81
CA LEU A 151 0.38 -6.78 -8.41
C LEU A 151 -0.99 -6.97 -9.11
N LEU A 152 -1.78 -5.90 -9.19
CA LEU A 152 -3.09 -5.92 -9.85
C LEU A 152 -3.01 -6.17 -11.36
N LEU A 153 -1.99 -5.62 -12.02
CA LEU A 153 -1.74 -5.83 -13.45
C LEU A 153 -1.36 -7.28 -13.76
N ARG A 154 -0.72 -7.96 -12.82
CA ARG A 154 -0.41 -9.40 -12.92
C ARG A 154 -1.61 -10.29 -12.59
N GLY A 155 -2.77 -9.72 -12.26
CA GLY A 155 -4.00 -10.46 -11.98
C GLY A 155 -4.17 -10.90 -10.53
N ALA A 156 -3.32 -10.43 -9.59
CA ALA A 156 -3.54 -10.70 -8.17
C ALA A 156 -4.80 -10.00 -7.65
N SER A 157 -5.44 -10.60 -6.66
CA SER A 157 -6.38 -9.91 -5.78
C SER A 157 -5.62 -9.34 -4.58
N LEU A 158 -5.96 -8.14 -4.13
CA LEU A 158 -5.35 -7.49 -2.97
C LEU A 158 -6.26 -7.60 -1.75
N ALA A 159 -5.70 -7.98 -0.61
CA ALA A 159 -6.37 -7.94 0.68
C ALA A 159 -5.84 -6.77 1.52
N TYR A 160 -6.74 -6.00 2.11
CA TYR A 160 -6.40 -4.77 2.82
C TYR A 160 -7.24 -4.58 4.10
N GLY A 161 -6.62 -4.02 5.15
CA GLY A 161 -7.21 -3.89 6.50
C GLY A 161 -7.35 -2.45 7.02
N GLY A 162 -7.23 -1.44 6.16
CA GLY A 162 -7.12 -0.04 6.60
C GLY A 162 -8.43 0.77 6.59
N HIS A 163 -8.30 2.04 6.96
CA HIS A 163 -9.43 2.96 7.15
C HIS A 163 -9.99 3.47 5.82
N LEU A 164 -11.31 3.67 5.79
CA LEU A 164 -12.07 4.20 4.65
C LEU A 164 -12.09 5.73 4.65
N ASP A 165 -10.94 6.39 4.56
CA ASP A 165 -10.88 7.85 4.45
C ASP A 165 -10.87 8.31 2.99
N ARG A 166 -11.62 9.39 2.71
CA ARG A 166 -11.90 9.89 1.35
C ARG A 166 -10.66 10.34 0.57
N GLU A 167 -9.61 10.77 1.27
CA GLU A 167 -8.32 11.16 0.69
C GLU A 167 -7.21 10.17 1.07
N GLY A 168 -7.59 9.07 1.75
CA GLY A 168 -6.67 8.05 2.19
C GLY A 168 -6.25 7.14 1.05
N TYR A 169 -5.17 6.39 1.28
CA TYR A 169 -4.67 5.39 0.36
C TYR A 169 -5.76 4.40 -0.14
N THR A 170 -6.70 4.00 0.72
CA THR A 170 -7.81 3.11 0.37
C THR A 170 -8.62 3.65 -0.81
N ALA A 171 -8.94 4.95 -0.82
CA ALA A 171 -9.68 5.54 -1.93
C ALA A 171 -8.86 5.46 -3.23
N ARG A 172 -7.57 5.81 -3.18
CA ARG A 172 -6.66 5.74 -4.34
C ARG A 172 -6.49 4.33 -4.89
N LEU A 173 -6.44 3.32 -4.01
CA LEU A 173 -6.40 1.92 -4.41
C LEU A 173 -7.68 1.49 -5.14
N LEU A 174 -8.83 1.92 -4.64
CA LEU A 174 -10.12 1.63 -5.26
C LEU A 174 -10.26 2.35 -6.61
N ASP A 175 -9.84 3.61 -6.71
CA ASP A 175 -9.83 4.37 -7.96
C ASP A 175 -8.95 3.69 -9.02
N LEU A 176 -7.76 3.19 -8.62
CA LEU A 176 -6.89 2.40 -9.49
C LEU A 176 -7.60 1.17 -10.07
N THR A 177 -8.37 0.44 -9.26
CA THR A 177 -9.09 -0.74 -9.74
C THR A 177 -10.25 -0.40 -10.68
N LEU A 178 -10.86 0.78 -10.49
CA LEU A 178 -11.97 1.25 -11.31
C LEU A 178 -11.52 1.85 -12.65
N ALA A 179 -10.34 2.48 -12.69
CA ALA A 179 -9.76 3.11 -13.87
C ALA A 179 -9.16 2.10 -14.88
N HIS A 180 -8.79 0.91 -14.40
CA HIS A 180 -8.09 -0.12 -15.19
C HIS A 180 -8.82 -1.47 -15.14
N ARG A 181 -10.08 -1.52 -15.56
CA ARG A 181 -10.88 -2.76 -15.57
C ARG A 181 -10.44 -3.70 -16.67
N SER A 182 -10.03 -3.16 -17.82
CA SER A 182 -9.55 -3.97 -18.96
C SER A 182 -8.28 -4.77 -18.66
N LEU A 183 -7.53 -4.37 -17.64
CA LEU A 183 -6.25 -5.00 -17.26
C LEU A 183 -6.40 -6.23 -16.36
N SER A 184 -7.64 -6.69 -16.09
CA SER A 184 -7.90 -7.91 -15.33
C SER A 184 -9.17 -8.59 -15.82
N GLU A 185 -9.16 -9.92 -15.85
CA GLU A 185 -10.36 -10.72 -16.11
C GLU A 185 -11.34 -10.71 -14.93
N LEU A 186 -10.85 -10.36 -13.73
CA LEU A 186 -11.68 -10.28 -12.54
C LEU A 186 -12.48 -8.97 -12.53
N PRO A 187 -13.77 -9.00 -12.13
CA PRO A 187 -14.51 -7.77 -11.93
C PRO A 187 -13.84 -6.93 -10.81
N PRO A 188 -13.89 -5.59 -10.86
CA PRO A 188 -13.22 -4.73 -9.87
C PRO A 188 -13.49 -5.10 -8.41
N VAL A 189 -14.73 -5.49 -8.11
CA VAL A 189 -15.16 -5.92 -6.76
C VAL A 189 -14.39 -7.14 -6.22
N GLU A 190 -13.87 -8.01 -7.07
CA GLU A 190 -13.12 -9.20 -6.65
C GLU A 190 -11.61 -8.94 -6.51
N ARG A 191 -11.12 -7.86 -7.14
CA ARG A 191 -9.70 -7.48 -7.14
C ARG A 191 -9.23 -6.90 -5.83
N VAL A 192 -10.13 -6.37 -5.00
CA VAL A 192 -9.81 -5.85 -3.66
C VAL A 192 -10.76 -6.43 -2.62
N ARG A 193 -10.18 -7.02 -1.57
CA ARG A 193 -10.88 -7.55 -0.40
C ARG A 193 -10.54 -6.70 0.82
N CYS A 194 -11.51 -5.91 1.27
CA CYS A 194 -11.35 -5.04 2.43
C CYS A 194 -11.86 -5.74 3.69
N TYR A 195 -10.93 -6.12 4.58
CA TYR A 195 -11.25 -6.62 5.92
C TYR A 195 -11.45 -5.43 6.85
N LEU A 196 -12.66 -5.29 7.38
CA LEU A 196 -13.01 -4.22 8.31
C LEU A 196 -13.13 -4.77 9.72
N GLY A 197 -12.14 -4.46 10.55
CA GLY A 197 -12.19 -4.71 11.99
C GLY A 197 -13.44 -4.08 12.61
N TRP A 198 -14.04 -4.76 13.60
CA TRP A 198 -15.30 -4.32 14.21
C TRP A 198 -15.25 -2.86 14.72
N THR A 199 -14.11 -2.44 15.28
CA THR A 199 -13.90 -1.07 15.80
C THR A 199 -13.86 0.02 14.73
N LEU A 200 -13.71 -0.32 13.45
CA LEU A 200 -13.75 0.66 12.35
C LEU A 200 -15.18 1.10 12.03
N GLY A 201 -16.18 0.34 12.47
CA GLY A 201 -17.58 0.55 12.16
C GLY A 201 -17.93 0.29 10.69
N ARG A 202 -19.17 0.59 10.34
CA ARG A 202 -19.76 0.36 9.01
C ARG A 202 -20.35 1.66 8.47
N PRO A 203 -19.50 2.61 8.01
CA PRO A 203 -19.97 3.91 7.52
C PRO A 203 -20.76 3.73 6.22
N LYS A 204 -22.09 3.58 6.34
CA LYS A 204 -23.01 3.16 5.24
C LYS A 204 -22.84 3.98 3.96
N GLN A 205 -22.71 5.30 4.09
CA GLN A 205 -22.54 6.19 2.93
C GLN A 205 -21.22 5.94 2.18
N ARG A 206 -20.10 5.77 2.90
CA ARG A 206 -18.79 5.50 2.29
C ARG A 206 -18.76 4.11 1.66
N LEU A 207 -19.33 3.12 2.33
CA LEU A 207 -19.46 1.76 1.79
C LEU A 207 -20.29 1.73 0.51
N ALA A 208 -21.41 2.46 0.47
CA ALA A 208 -22.25 2.55 -0.72
C ALA A 208 -21.52 3.19 -1.91
N ALA A 209 -20.69 4.22 -1.68
CA ALA A 209 -19.90 4.87 -2.72
C ALA A 209 -18.88 3.91 -3.38
N HIS A 210 -18.38 2.92 -2.63
CA HIS A 210 -17.32 2.01 -3.08
C HIS A 210 -17.77 0.55 -3.23
N GLN A 211 -19.08 0.27 -3.16
CA GLN A 211 -19.62 -1.10 -3.18
C GLN A 211 -19.23 -1.90 -4.44
N ARG A 212 -18.97 -1.22 -5.57
CA ARG A 212 -18.57 -1.84 -6.84
C ARG A 212 -17.06 -2.02 -6.99
N ALA A 213 -16.27 -1.41 -6.10
CA ALA A 213 -14.81 -1.35 -6.21
C ALA A 213 -14.09 -2.38 -5.32
N ALA A 214 -14.77 -2.93 -4.30
CA ALA A 214 -14.18 -3.92 -3.42
C ALA A 214 -15.23 -4.83 -2.75
N LYS A 215 -14.78 -6.04 -2.41
CA LYS A 215 -15.48 -6.98 -1.54
C LYS A 215 -15.23 -6.62 -0.08
N TRP A 216 -16.30 -6.37 0.66
CA TRP A 216 -16.25 -6.01 2.09
C TRP A 216 -16.40 -7.22 2.97
N ILE A 217 -15.44 -7.44 3.88
CA ILE A 217 -15.44 -8.53 4.86
C ILE A 217 -15.51 -7.91 6.24
N PHE A 218 -16.69 -7.97 6.85
CA PHE A 218 -16.92 -7.38 8.17
C PHE A 218 -16.55 -8.37 9.28
N MET A 219 -15.67 -7.93 10.18
CA MET A 219 -15.34 -8.70 11.37
C MET A 219 -16.44 -8.53 12.44
N PRO A 220 -16.78 -9.60 13.17
CA PRO A 220 -17.69 -9.49 14.31
C PRO A 220 -16.98 -8.78 15.48
N ARG A 221 -17.77 -8.34 16.45
CA ARG A 221 -17.25 -7.92 17.75
C ARG A 221 -16.46 -9.08 18.38
N PRO A 222 -15.28 -8.86 18.97
CA PRO A 222 -14.57 -9.91 19.70
C PRO A 222 -15.32 -10.31 20.97
N ASP A 223 -15.14 -11.56 21.42
CA ASP A 223 -15.75 -12.08 22.64
C ASP A 223 -15.05 -11.55 23.91
N GLY A 224 -15.78 -11.50 25.03
CA GLY A 224 -15.23 -11.18 26.35
C GLY A 224 -14.98 -9.69 26.60
N ILE A 225 -15.68 -8.83 25.85
CA ILE A 225 -15.64 -7.38 26.03
C ILE A 225 -17.01 -6.76 26.33
N GLU A 226 -18.10 -7.53 26.19
CA GLU A 226 -19.50 -7.11 26.28
C GLU A 226 -19.79 -6.24 27.50
N ASP A 227 -19.23 -6.64 28.64
CA ASP A 227 -19.47 -6.10 29.96
C ASP A 227 -18.73 -4.78 30.22
N LEU A 228 -17.70 -4.47 29.42
CA LEU A 228 -16.87 -3.28 29.62
C LEU A 228 -17.63 -1.99 29.31
N GLU A 229 -18.35 -1.95 28.19
CA GLU A 229 -19.22 -0.83 27.80
C GLU A 229 -20.48 -1.36 27.08
N PRO A 230 -21.47 -1.96 27.77
CA PRO A 230 -22.57 -2.70 27.15
C PRO A 230 -23.41 -1.90 26.13
N GLU A 231 -23.62 -0.62 26.41
CA GLU A 231 -24.38 0.28 25.53
C GLU A 231 -23.63 0.60 24.23
N ARG A 232 -22.29 0.52 24.25
CA ARG A 232 -21.43 0.91 23.13
C ARG A 232 -20.85 -0.29 22.39
N PHE A 233 -20.52 -1.36 23.10
CA PHE A 233 -19.91 -2.57 22.54
C PHE A 233 -20.98 -3.52 22.00
N THR A 234 -21.77 -3.00 21.06
CA THR A 234 -22.86 -3.73 20.40
C THR A 234 -22.31 -4.66 19.32
N ALA A 235 -23.16 -5.55 18.79
CA ALA A 235 -22.78 -6.52 17.77
C ALA A 235 -22.20 -5.88 16.48
N SER A 236 -22.60 -4.63 16.17
CA SER A 236 -22.09 -3.87 15.03
C SER A 236 -22.09 -2.38 15.32
N LEU A 237 -21.01 -1.71 14.93
CA LEU A 237 -20.89 -0.26 15.02
C LEU A 237 -21.19 0.39 13.66
N ASP A 238 -21.92 1.50 13.67
CA ASP A 238 -22.12 2.31 12.46
C ASP A 238 -20.90 3.20 12.16
N GLU A 239 -20.15 3.60 13.19
CA GLU A 239 -18.98 4.49 13.09
C GLU A 239 -17.77 3.96 13.85
N PHE A 240 -16.63 4.62 13.64
CA PHE A 240 -15.36 4.33 14.29
C PHE A 240 -15.45 4.44 15.82
N LEU A 241 -14.88 3.47 16.52
CA LEU A 241 -14.73 3.48 17.97
C LEU A 241 -13.39 4.15 18.38
N PRO A 242 -13.40 5.33 19.00
CA PRO A 242 -12.18 5.97 19.48
C PRO A 242 -11.50 5.13 20.57
N CYS A 243 -10.16 5.11 20.56
CA CYS A 243 -9.32 4.43 21.54
C CYS A 243 -8.89 5.39 22.66
N ASP A 244 -9.85 6.05 23.28
CA ASP A 244 -9.72 7.09 24.31
C ASP A 244 -9.94 6.57 25.74
N SER A 245 -10.04 5.25 25.90
CA SER A 245 -10.12 4.57 27.20
C SER A 245 -9.34 3.25 27.17
N PRO A 246 -8.89 2.74 28.34
CA PRO A 246 -8.27 1.42 28.42
C PRO A 246 -9.16 0.30 27.86
N ALA A 247 -10.46 0.33 28.18
CA ALA A 247 -11.43 -0.65 27.70
C ALA A 247 -11.58 -0.65 26.17
N ARG A 248 -11.66 0.54 25.56
CA ARG A 248 -11.75 0.68 24.10
C ARG A 248 -10.47 0.30 23.39
N ARG A 249 -9.31 0.63 23.97
CA ARG A 249 -8.01 0.22 23.43
C ARG A 249 -7.80 -1.30 23.52
N TYR A 250 -8.23 -1.91 24.61
CA TYR A 250 -8.28 -3.37 24.77
C TYR A 250 -9.19 -4.02 23.72
N ALA A 251 -10.42 -3.52 23.57
CA ALA A 251 -11.37 -3.99 22.55
C ALA A 251 -10.82 -3.82 21.12
N TRP A 252 -10.13 -2.71 20.84
CA TRP A 252 -9.43 -2.47 19.59
C TRP A 252 -8.35 -3.52 19.32
N GLY A 253 -7.49 -3.78 20.30
CA GLY A 253 -6.47 -4.83 20.20
C GLY A 253 -7.08 -6.15 19.78
N LYS A 254 -8.09 -6.64 20.52
CA LYS A 254 -8.75 -7.93 20.23
C LYS A 254 -9.40 -7.97 18.85
N ALA A 255 -10.12 -6.91 18.47
CA ALA A 255 -10.79 -6.83 17.18
C ALA A 255 -9.80 -6.85 16.00
N MET A 256 -8.68 -6.13 16.13
CA MET A 256 -7.64 -6.08 15.10
C MET A 256 -6.84 -7.38 15.04
N THR A 257 -6.50 -8.01 16.17
CA THR A 257 -5.87 -9.34 16.21
C THR A 257 -6.75 -10.36 15.48
N GLN A 258 -8.05 -10.38 15.75
CA GLN A 258 -9.01 -11.28 15.08
C GLN A 258 -9.02 -11.06 13.56
N MET A 259 -9.06 -9.80 13.12
CA MET A 259 -9.00 -9.45 11.70
C MET A 259 -7.69 -9.93 11.04
N ARG A 260 -6.54 -9.67 11.70
CA ARG A 260 -5.21 -10.02 11.20
C ARG A 260 -5.01 -11.51 11.05
N ARG A 261 -5.48 -12.30 12.02
CA ARG A 261 -5.47 -13.77 11.97
C ARG A 261 -6.34 -14.30 10.84
N ARG A 262 -7.55 -13.77 10.67
CA ARG A 262 -8.43 -14.16 9.55
C ARG A 262 -7.79 -13.84 8.21
N GLN A 263 -7.22 -12.64 8.06
CA GLN A 263 -6.54 -12.24 6.83
C GLN A 263 -5.33 -13.14 6.53
N ALA A 264 -4.52 -13.47 7.54
CA ALA A 264 -3.39 -14.40 7.37
C ALA A 264 -3.85 -15.80 6.93
N ALA A 265 -4.97 -16.29 7.45
CA ALA A 265 -5.52 -17.59 7.06
C ALA A 265 -6.11 -17.61 5.64
N GLU A 266 -6.78 -16.52 5.21
CA GLU A 266 -7.54 -16.45 3.96
C GLU A 266 -6.71 -15.94 2.75
N THR A 267 -5.44 -15.55 2.95
CA THR A 267 -4.59 -15.01 1.89
C THR A 267 -3.37 -15.87 1.61
N ASP A 268 -2.74 -15.65 0.46
CA ASP A 268 -1.64 -16.48 -0.04
C ASP A 268 -0.26 -15.96 0.37
N ALA A 269 -0.11 -14.65 0.52
CA ALA A 269 1.13 -14.00 0.93
C ALA A 269 0.84 -12.65 1.60
N ARG A 270 1.81 -12.11 2.34
CA ARG A 270 1.76 -10.75 2.90
C ARG A 270 3.01 -9.96 2.53
N VAL A 271 2.82 -8.73 2.07
CA VAL A 271 3.89 -7.74 1.89
C VAL A 271 3.74 -6.64 2.95
N LEU A 272 4.82 -6.39 3.70
CA LEU A 272 4.91 -5.33 4.71
C LEU A 272 5.76 -4.16 4.19
N ILE A 273 5.27 -2.94 4.38
CA ILE A 273 6.04 -1.73 4.09
C ILE A 273 5.69 -0.59 5.07
N GLY A 274 6.71 0.08 5.61
CA GLY A 274 6.52 1.15 6.60
C GLY A 274 6.05 0.60 7.95
N GLY A 275 5.04 1.24 8.54
CA GLY A 275 4.47 0.80 9.83
C GLY A 275 4.79 1.72 11.00
N LYS A 276 3.80 2.00 11.86
CA LYS A 276 4.04 2.73 13.12
C LYS A 276 4.77 1.84 14.12
N ILE A 277 5.81 2.37 14.77
CA ILE A 277 6.58 1.68 15.83
C ILE A 277 6.34 2.26 17.23
N GLY A 278 5.56 3.35 17.33
CA GLY A 278 5.38 4.12 18.56
C GLY A 278 6.28 5.35 18.62
N GLY A 279 6.08 6.19 19.64
CA GLY A 279 6.81 7.46 19.82
C GLY A 279 5.90 8.69 19.87
N GLU A 280 6.51 9.86 20.14
CA GLU A 280 5.79 11.12 20.34
C GLU A 280 4.88 11.46 19.14
N GLY A 281 3.58 11.58 19.40
CA GLY A 281 2.57 11.92 18.38
C GLY A 281 2.20 10.79 17.40
N SER A 282 2.83 9.62 17.44
CA SER A 282 2.62 8.54 16.44
C SER A 282 2.52 7.14 17.07
N TRP A 283 1.65 7.01 18.08
CA TRP A 283 1.34 5.72 18.70
C TRP A 283 0.41 4.86 17.83
N TYR A 284 0.62 3.55 17.88
CA TYR A 284 -0.35 2.56 17.43
C TYR A 284 -1.40 2.31 18.52
N LEU A 285 -2.55 1.75 18.14
CA LEU A 285 -3.69 1.58 19.04
C LEU A 285 -3.79 0.17 19.65
N GLY A 286 -3.21 -0.86 19.03
CA GLY A 286 -3.24 -2.23 19.53
C GLY A 286 -2.34 -2.50 20.75
N SER A 287 -2.19 -3.79 21.08
CA SER A 287 -1.30 -4.32 22.12
C SER A 287 0.17 -4.15 21.75
N ILE A 288 0.52 -4.45 20.49
CA ILE A 288 1.85 -4.30 19.90
C ILE A 288 1.76 -3.50 18.58
N PRO A 289 2.90 -3.06 17.99
CA PRO A 289 2.89 -2.41 16.70
C PRO A 289 2.14 -3.23 15.65
N GLY A 290 1.26 -2.60 14.88
CA GLY A 290 0.29 -3.32 14.05
C GLY A 290 0.91 -4.23 13.00
N LEU A 291 1.92 -3.73 12.27
CA LEU A 291 2.63 -4.51 11.25
C LEU A 291 3.50 -5.61 11.86
N VAL A 292 3.93 -5.46 13.13
CA VAL A 292 4.61 -6.53 13.87
C VAL A 292 3.63 -7.66 14.18
N GLU A 293 2.41 -7.35 14.61
CA GLU A 293 1.37 -8.37 14.82
C GLU A 293 0.97 -9.05 13.50
N GLU A 294 0.92 -8.31 12.40
CA GLU A 294 0.66 -8.85 11.08
C GLU A 294 1.76 -9.83 10.63
N ALA A 295 3.03 -9.49 10.82
CA ALA A 295 4.14 -10.41 10.59
C ALA A 295 3.98 -11.71 11.40
N LEU A 296 3.71 -11.59 12.70
CA LEU A 296 3.53 -12.75 13.58
C LEU A 296 2.36 -13.63 13.12
N CYS A 297 1.20 -13.05 12.83
CA CYS A 297 0.04 -13.80 12.33
C CYS A 297 0.34 -14.53 11.01
N THR A 298 1.12 -13.91 10.12
CA THR A 298 1.53 -14.52 8.84
C THR A 298 2.45 -15.72 9.06
N LEU A 299 3.46 -15.58 9.93
CA LEU A 299 4.38 -16.66 10.29
C LEU A 299 3.64 -17.80 11.02
N GLU A 300 2.69 -17.49 11.92
CA GLU A 300 1.82 -18.49 12.57
C GLU A 300 1.00 -19.29 11.55
N ALA A 301 0.49 -18.60 10.52
CA ALA A 301 -0.28 -19.21 9.45
C ALA A 301 0.60 -19.94 8.41
N LYS A 302 1.93 -19.92 8.56
CA LYS A 302 2.92 -20.48 7.61
C LYS A 302 2.68 -19.97 6.19
N LYS A 303 2.52 -18.66 6.08
CA LYS A 303 2.31 -17.96 4.82
C LYS A 303 3.58 -17.16 4.46
N PRO A 304 3.90 -17.03 3.16
CA PRO A 304 4.94 -16.14 2.67
C PRO A 304 4.85 -14.73 3.27
N LEU A 305 5.94 -14.28 3.87
CA LEU A 305 6.11 -12.94 4.43
C LEU A 305 7.21 -12.18 3.69
N PHE A 306 6.85 -11.11 2.99
CA PHE A 306 7.79 -10.20 2.35
C PHE A 306 7.91 -8.92 3.19
N VAL A 307 9.13 -8.57 3.61
CA VAL A 307 9.37 -7.39 4.46
C VAL A 307 10.19 -6.35 3.70
N VAL A 308 9.53 -5.26 3.31
CA VAL A 308 10.18 -4.12 2.63
C VAL A 308 10.63 -3.10 3.69
N GLY A 309 11.88 -3.23 4.12
CA GLY A 309 12.45 -2.49 5.25
C GLY A 309 12.92 -1.07 4.91
N ALA A 310 13.23 -0.77 3.65
CA ALA A 310 13.93 0.45 3.25
C ALA A 310 13.13 1.75 3.46
N PHE A 311 11.83 1.62 3.76
CA PHE A 311 10.87 2.69 4.02
C PHE A 311 10.69 3.01 5.52
N GLY A 312 11.52 2.41 6.38
CA GLY A 312 11.51 2.64 7.82
C GLY A 312 10.37 1.93 8.54
N GLY A 313 10.10 2.37 9.76
CA GLY A 313 8.97 1.94 10.56
C GLY A 313 9.09 0.48 11.00
N ALA A 314 7.94 -0.18 11.07
CA ALA A 314 7.87 -1.58 11.49
C ALA A 314 8.62 -2.51 10.52
N GLY A 315 8.66 -2.19 9.21
CA GLY A 315 9.43 -2.96 8.23
C GLY A 315 10.93 -2.99 8.55
N ALA A 316 11.52 -1.81 8.80
CA ALA A 316 12.93 -1.72 9.21
C ALA A 316 13.18 -2.39 10.57
N LEU A 317 12.29 -2.17 11.53
CA LEU A 317 12.35 -2.77 12.86
C LEU A 317 12.33 -4.30 12.78
N ILE A 318 11.40 -4.90 12.03
CA ILE A 318 11.32 -6.36 11.85
C ILE A 318 12.60 -6.87 11.17
N GLY A 319 13.10 -6.14 10.16
CA GLY A 319 14.38 -6.46 9.52
C GLY A 319 15.55 -6.53 10.49
N ASP A 320 15.62 -5.62 11.45
CA ASP A 320 16.64 -5.65 12.51
C ASP A 320 16.47 -6.85 13.44
N LEU A 321 15.24 -7.16 13.86
CA LEU A 321 14.96 -8.31 14.73
C LEU A 321 15.32 -9.65 14.05
N LEU A 322 15.00 -9.81 12.76
CA LEU A 322 15.36 -10.98 11.95
C LEU A 322 16.89 -11.16 11.83
N GLN A 323 17.66 -10.09 12.00
CA GLN A 323 19.13 -10.10 12.05
C GLN A 323 19.67 -10.22 13.49
N GLY A 324 18.81 -10.44 14.49
CA GLY A 324 19.19 -10.54 15.90
C GLY A 324 19.59 -9.21 16.54
N LYS A 325 19.27 -8.06 15.91
CA LYS A 325 19.58 -6.74 16.44
C LYS A 325 18.47 -6.26 17.36
N ALA A 326 18.84 -5.87 18.58
CA ALA A 326 17.88 -5.33 19.54
C ALA A 326 17.39 -3.94 19.12
N ARG A 327 16.11 -3.66 19.40
CA ARG A 327 15.45 -2.38 19.17
C ARG A 327 14.76 -1.92 20.45
N PRO A 328 15.02 -0.71 20.98
CA PRO A 328 14.35 -0.21 22.18
C PRO A 328 12.82 -0.21 22.05
N GLU A 329 12.32 0.04 20.84
CA GLU A 329 10.90 0.03 20.51
C GLU A 329 10.24 -1.36 20.70
N MET A 330 11.04 -2.42 20.81
CA MET A 330 10.57 -3.78 21.09
C MET A 330 10.77 -4.17 22.56
N THR A 331 10.50 -3.22 23.45
CA THR A 331 10.49 -3.43 24.90
C THR A 331 9.20 -2.91 25.52
N TRP A 332 8.78 -3.52 26.63
CA TRP A 332 7.66 -3.00 27.40
C TRP A 332 7.93 -1.60 27.95
N GLU A 333 9.16 -1.31 28.38
CA GLU A 333 9.55 0.01 28.92
C GLU A 333 9.32 1.14 27.90
N TYR A 334 9.59 0.87 26.62
CA TYR A 334 9.30 1.83 25.56
C TYR A 334 7.79 1.93 25.31
N GLN A 335 7.11 0.79 25.17
CA GLN A 335 5.73 0.74 24.70
C GLN A 335 4.69 1.08 25.78
N SER A 336 5.05 0.99 27.06
CA SER A 336 4.20 1.41 28.19
C SER A 336 3.93 2.92 28.22
N ARG A 337 4.68 3.71 27.43
CA ARG A 337 4.51 5.16 27.29
C ARG A 337 3.31 5.53 26.43
N ALA A 338 2.74 4.58 25.69
CA ALA A 338 1.57 4.83 24.86
C ALA A 338 0.32 5.08 25.74
N PRO A 339 -0.61 5.97 25.34
CA PRO A 339 -1.79 6.30 26.15
C PRO A 339 -2.64 5.08 26.53
N HIS A 340 -2.95 4.90 27.81
CA HIS A 340 -3.72 3.76 28.33
C HIS A 340 -3.04 2.38 28.19
N ALA A 341 -1.76 2.31 27.81
CA ALA A 341 -1.09 1.02 27.59
C ALA A 341 -1.00 0.17 28.87
N VAL A 342 -0.68 0.81 30.00
CA VAL A 342 -0.52 0.12 31.29
C VAL A 342 -1.84 -0.48 31.76
N GLU A 343 -2.93 0.29 31.71
CA GLU A 343 -4.27 -0.17 32.09
C GLU A 343 -4.82 -1.20 31.09
N MET A 344 -4.56 -1.04 29.79
CA MET A 344 -4.91 -2.03 28.78
C MET A 344 -4.18 -3.36 29.05
N ARG A 345 -2.91 -3.33 29.41
CA ARG A 345 -2.15 -4.53 29.77
C ARG A 345 -2.77 -5.27 30.95
N LYS A 346 -3.21 -4.56 31.99
CA LYS A 346 -3.94 -5.16 33.12
C LYS A 346 -5.21 -5.88 32.67
N LEU A 347 -5.97 -5.30 31.73
CA LEU A 347 -7.17 -5.95 31.20
C LEU A 347 -6.84 -7.28 30.51
N TYR A 348 -5.74 -7.37 29.75
CA TYR A 348 -5.28 -8.63 29.18
C TYR A 348 -4.84 -9.64 30.25
N GLU A 349 -4.12 -9.20 31.28
CA GLU A 349 -3.68 -10.06 32.39
C GLU A 349 -4.89 -10.63 33.16
N ASP A 350 -5.86 -9.78 33.48
CA ASP A 350 -7.05 -10.14 34.27
C ASP A 350 -8.04 -11.03 33.48
N ARG A 351 -8.17 -10.83 32.16
CA ARG A 351 -9.23 -11.45 31.36
C ARG A 351 -8.77 -12.53 30.40
N ASP A 352 -7.56 -12.39 29.84
CA ASP A 352 -7.02 -13.27 28.81
C ASP A 352 -5.85 -14.15 29.32
N GLY A 353 -5.53 -14.05 30.61
CA GLY A 353 -4.51 -14.89 31.26
C GLY A 353 -3.07 -14.48 30.94
N GLY A 354 -2.87 -13.33 30.30
CA GLY A 354 -1.55 -12.80 30.02
C GLY A 354 -1.55 -11.69 28.97
N PHE A 355 -0.50 -10.88 29.01
CA PHE A 355 -0.17 -9.94 27.96
C PHE A 355 0.97 -10.47 27.10
N VAL A 356 1.03 -10.05 25.85
CA VAL A 356 2.07 -10.45 24.92
C VAL A 356 3.47 -10.05 25.40
N ASP A 357 4.39 -11.02 25.38
CA ASP A 357 5.77 -10.83 25.83
C ASP A 357 6.65 -10.33 24.67
N TYR A 358 7.19 -9.12 24.82
CA TYR A 358 8.09 -8.53 23.82
C TYR A 358 9.39 -9.31 23.64
N GLY A 359 9.93 -9.90 24.70
CA GLY A 359 11.14 -10.74 24.63
C GLY A 359 10.88 -12.06 23.91
N GLU A 360 9.67 -12.62 24.00
CA GLU A 360 9.26 -13.76 23.17
C GLU A 360 9.13 -13.37 21.69
N ILE A 361 8.53 -12.21 21.39
CA ILE A 361 8.44 -11.70 20.02
C ILE A 361 9.84 -11.52 19.40
N VAL A 362 10.76 -10.88 20.13
CA VAL A 362 12.13 -10.64 19.68
C VAL A 362 12.85 -11.96 19.41
N ARG A 363 12.78 -12.92 20.34
CA ARG A 363 13.35 -14.26 20.15
C ARG A 363 12.77 -14.95 18.94
N ARG A 364 11.45 -14.90 18.76
CA ARG A 364 10.78 -15.52 17.62
C ARG A 364 11.26 -14.99 16.28
N PHE A 365 11.41 -13.67 16.12
CA PHE A 365 11.98 -13.11 14.90
C PHE A 365 13.45 -13.49 14.70
N ALA A 366 14.26 -13.47 15.75
CA ALA A 366 15.65 -13.90 15.67
C ALA A 366 15.79 -15.37 15.25
N ASP A 367 14.95 -16.26 15.81
CA ASP A 367 14.90 -17.69 15.49
C ASP A 367 14.39 -17.94 14.06
N THR A 368 13.45 -17.11 13.58
CA THR A 368 12.95 -17.15 12.20
C THR A 368 14.07 -16.80 11.23
N GLY A 369 14.79 -15.72 11.50
CA GLY A 369 15.86 -15.22 10.64
C GLY A 369 15.40 -14.84 9.23
N LEU A 370 16.33 -14.38 8.40
CA LEU A 370 16.04 -13.96 7.02
C LEU A 370 15.68 -15.13 6.09
N GLY A 371 15.96 -16.38 6.47
CA GLY A 371 15.62 -17.58 5.69
C GLY A 371 14.29 -18.22 6.08
N GLY A 372 13.68 -17.84 7.20
CA GLY A 372 12.46 -18.47 7.74
C GLY A 372 11.15 -17.76 7.38
N LEU A 373 11.14 -16.92 6.35
CA LEU A 373 9.99 -16.10 5.99
C LEU A 373 8.96 -16.81 5.08
N ASP A 374 9.18 -18.10 4.77
CA ASP A 374 8.34 -18.95 3.93
C ASP A 374 7.99 -18.32 2.56
N ASN A 375 8.86 -17.45 2.04
CA ASN A 375 8.59 -16.59 0.89
C ASN A 375 9.40 -16.94 -0.36
N GLY A 376 10.02 -18.12 -0.41
CA GLY A 376 10.79 -18.58 -1.57
C GLY A 376 12.16 -17.92 -1.77
N LEU A 377 12.44 -16.81 -1.08
CA LEU A 377 13.68 -16.05 -1.23
C LEU A 377 14.81 -16.58 -0.33
N SER A 378 16.04 -16.49 -0.83
CA SER A 378 17.25 -16.69 -0.03
C SER A 378 17.40 -15.63 1.07
N ALA A 379 18.24 -15.89 2.07
CA ALA A 379 18.54 -14.91 3.11
C ALA A 379 19.16 -13.62 2.53
N GLU A 380 19.97 -13.75 1.47
CA GLU A 380 20.58 -12.63 0.74
C GLU A 380 19.54 -11.79 0.01
N GLN A 381 18.58 -12.43 -0.67
CA GLN A 381 17.47 -11.75 -1.34
C GLN A 381 16.52 -11.06 -0.33
N ASN A 382 16.24 -11.70 0.80
CA ASN A 382 15.47 -11.07 1.88
C ASN A 382 16.23 -9.89 2.48
N LEU A 383 17.56 -9.98 2.60
CA LEU A 383 18.39 -8.84 3.03
C LEU A 383 18.36 -7.69 2.01
N GLU A 384 18.34 -8.02 0.71
CA GLU A 384 18.20 -7.05 -0.36
C GLU A 384 16.82 -6.35 -0.29
N LEU A 385 15.73 -7.11 -0.16
CA LEU A 385 14.37 -6.60 -0.02
C LEU A 385 14.22 -5.65 1.19
N LEU A 386 14.95 -5.92 2.28
CA LEU A 386 14.98 -5.05 3.45
C LEU A 386 15.66 -3.70 3.20
N ARG A 387 16.52 -3.58 2.17
CA ARG A 387 17.42 -2.44 1.98
C ARG A 387 17.15 -1.65 0.70
N THR A 388 16.60 -2.28 -0.33
CA THR A 388 16.37 -1.62 -1.61
C THR A 388 15.19 -0.65 -1.57
N ARG A 389 15.35 0.50 -2.23
CA ARG A 389 14.27 1.47 -2.52
C ARG A 389 13.86 1.46 -3.97
N ASP A 390 14.55 0.67 -4.79
CA ASP A 390 14.18 0.43 -6.16
C ASP A 390 12.93 -0.43 -6.19
N LEU A 391 11.80 0.17 -6.57
CA LEU A 391 10.50 -0.49 -6.56
C LEU A 391 10.40 -1.58 -7.63
N GLU A 392 11.09 -1.44 -8.75
CA GLU A 392 11.15 -2.49 -9.76
C GLU A 392 11.86 -3.72 -9.17
N ARG A 393 12.95 -3.51 -8.44
CA ARG A 393 13.65 -4.59 -7.75
C ARG A 393 12.83 -5.20 -6.60
N VAL A 394 12.12 -4.38 -5.82
CA VAL A 394 11.17 -4.86 -4.78
C VAL A 394 10.13 -5.78 -5.41
N VAL A 395 9.51 -5.35 -6.51
CA VAL A 395 8.51 -6.15 -7.23
C VAL A 395 9.15 -7.42 -7.77
N ALA A 396 10.30 -7.33 -8.43
CA ALA A 396 10.98 -8.51 -8.98
C ALA A 396 11.24 -9.58 -7.91
N LEU A 397 11.71 -9.19 -6.72
CA LEU A 397 11.91 -10.12 -5.59
C LEU A 397 10.59 -10.72 -5.08
N ILE A 398 9.51 -9.93 -5.02
CA ILE A 398 8.19 -10.43 -4.61
C ILE A 398 7.60 -11.40 -5.64
N ILE A 399 7.90 -11.21 -6.93
CA ILE A 399 7.44 -12.10 -8.00
C ILE A 399 8.27 -13.39 -8.08
N GLU A 400 9.58 -13.29 -7.77
CA GLU A 400 10.50 -14.44 -7.77
C GLU A 400 10.18 -15.44 -6.66
N GLY A 401 9.83 -14.94 -5.47
CA GLY A 401 9.47 -15.74 -4.29
C GLY A 401 8.01 -16.18 -4.28
#